data_AF-F9ER92-F1
#
_entry.id   AF-F9ER92-F1
#
_cell.length_a   1.000
_cell.length_b   1.000
_cell.length_c   1.000
_cell.angle_alpha   90.00
_cell.angle_beta   90.00
_cell.angle_gamma   90.00
#
_symmetry.space_group_name_H-M   'P 1'
#
loop_
_entity.id
_entity.type
_entity.pdbx_description
1 polymer ?
#
loop_
_entity_poly.entity_id
_entity_poly.type
_entity_poly.pdbx_seq_one_letter_code
_entity_poly.pdbx_strand_id
1 'polypeptide(L)'
;LPFITIISSLAGGAIASILLPLSMGESVAISAGMGWYSFSAIELSKVSVELGGIAFLSNIFRELLAIFLIPIIAKKIGSFESVSVAGATAMDSVLPIINKSNPAEISIISFYSGLVISIIVPILIPILVNIFSL
;
A
#
# COMPACT_ATOMS: atom_id res chain seq x y z
N LEU A 1 -5.02 -12.75 -1.72
CA LEU A 1 -4.98 -11.36 -2.20
C LEU A 1 -4.27 -10.41 -1.23
N PRO A 2 -4.75 -10.17 0.01
CA PRO A 2 -4.11 -9.19 0.91
C PRO A 2 -2.65 -9.55 1.22
N PHE A 3 -2.36 -10.82 1.53
CA PHE A 3 -0.99 -11.25 1.84
C PHE A 3 0.00 -11.11 0.69
N ILE A 4 -0.42 -11.42 -0.55
CA ILE A 4 0.47 -11.25 -1.70
C ILE A 4 0.74 -9.76 -1.97
N THR A 5 -0.27 -8.89 -1.79
CA THR A 5 -0.10 -7.43 -1.85
C THR A 5 0.85 -6.92 -0.77
N ILE A 6 0.77 -7.45 0.46
CA ILE A 6 1.69 -7.09 1.55
C ILE A 6 3.11 -7.50 1.19
N ILE A 7 3.32 -8.78 0.84
CA ILE A 7 4.64 -9.31 0.50
C ILE A 7 5.24 -8.56 -0.68
N SER A 8 4.47 -8.29 -1.74
CA SER A 8 4.96 -7.56 -2.91
C SER A 8 5.28 -6.10 -2.60
N SER A 9 4.51 -5.45 -1.73
CA SER A 9 4.78 -4.07 -1.29
C SER A 9 6.10 -4.00 -0.52
N LEU A 10 6.31 -4.89 0.45
CA LEU A 10 7.54 -4.95 1.25
C LEU A 10 8.76 -5.32 0.39
N ALA A 11 8.59 -6.30 -0.51
CA ALA A 11 9.64 -6.66 -1.47
C ALA A 11 9.97 -5.48 -2.41
N GLY A 12 8.96 -4.73 -2.84
CA GLY A 12 9.14 -3.49 -3.61
C GLY A 12 9.94 -2.44 -2.84
N GLY A 13 9.66 -2.24 -1.55
CA GLY A 13 10.46 -1.38 -0.68
C GLY A 13 11.91 -1.85 -0.54
N ALA A 14 12.12 -3.14 -0.32
CA ALA A 14 13.47 -3.72 -0.28
C ALA A 14 14.24 -3.48 -1.59
N ILE A 15 13.60 -3.66 -2.75
CA ILE A 15 14.22 -3.38 -4.05
C ILE A 15 14.49 -1.88 -4.21
N ALA A 16 13.56 -1.02 -3.78
CA ALA A 16 13.71 0.43 -3.86
C ALA A 16 14.90 0.95 -3.04
N SER A 17 15.25 0.31 -1.91
CA SER A 17 16.45 0.67 -1.13
C SER A 17 17.78 0.48 -1.88
N ILE A 18 17.80 -0.30 -2.97
CA ILE A 18 18.99 -0.44 -3.82
C ILE A 18 19.19 0.81 -4.69
N LEU A 19 18.10 1.53 -4.99
CA LEU A 19 18.08 2.67 -5.92
C LEU A 19 18.01 4.02 -5.21
N LEU A 20 17.56 4.04 -3.95
CA LEU A 20 17.33 5.24 -3.17
C LEU A 20 18.38 5.40 -2.07
N PRO A 21 18.69 6.64 -1.63
CA PRO A 21 19.58 6.90 -0.51
C PRO A 21 18.87 6.66 0.84
N LEU A 22 18.18 5.52 0.97
CA LEU A 22 17.47 5.09 2.18
C LEU A 22 17.98 3.70 2.57
N SER A 23 18.08 3.44 3.87
CA SER A 23 18.34 2.09 4.36
C SER A 23 17.21 1.13 3.96
N MET A 24 17.52 -0.16 3.94
CA MET A 24 16.51 -1.19 3.67
C MET A 24 15.34 -1.11 4.64
N GLY A 25 15.60 -0.87 5.93
CA GLY A 25 14.57 -0.75 6.95
C GLY A 25 13.63 0.42 6.70
N GLU A 26 14.18 1.61 6.41
CA GLU A 26 13.40 2.80 6.09
C GLU A 26 12.51 2.59 4.86
N SER A 27 13.09 2.06 3.77
CA SER A 27 12.34 1.85 2.52
C SER A 27 11.24 0.80 2.66
N VAL A 28 11.50 -0.29 3.38
CA VAL A 28 10.50 -1.31 3.70
C VAL A 28 9.40 -0.74 4.59
N ALA A 29 9.74 0.03 5.63
CA ALA A 29 8.77 0.64 6.53
C ALA A 29 7.86 1.65 5.80
N ILE A 30 8.42 2.48 4.90
CA ILE A 30 7.66 3.37 4.02
C ILE A 30 6.67 2.59 3.15
N SER A 31 7.13 1.49 2.53
CA SER A 31 6.30 0.65 1.65
C SER A 31 5.19 -0.11 2.40
N ALA A 32 5.32 -0.27 3.71
CA ALA A 32 4.33 -0.93 4.57
C ALA A 32 3.09 -0.07 4.82
N GLY A 33 3.10 1.22 4.46
CA GLY A 33 1.89 2.08 4.51
C GLY A 33 0.77 1.60 3.60
N MET A 34 1.12 0.92 2.50
CA MET A 34 0.18 0.26 1.58
C MET A 34 -1.04 1.09 1.15
N GLY A 35 -0.84 2.39 0.93
CA GLY A 35 -1.91 3.33 0.55
C GLY A 35 -2.50 4.11 1.73
N TRP A 36 -2.30 3.69 2.98
CA TRP A 36 -2.75 4.45 4.16
C TRP A 36 -1.76 5.57 4.51
N TYR A 37 -1.68 6.57 3.65
CA TYR A 37 -0.72 7.66 3.72
C TYR A 37 -0.80 8.49 5.00
N SER A 38 -2.00 8.68 5.58
CA SER A 38 -2.19 9.51 6.77
C SER A 38 -1.60 8.85 8.02
N PHE A 39 -1.86 7.55 8.22
CA PHE A 39 -1.28 6.80 9.32
C PHE A 39 0.23 6.58 9.14
N SER A 40 0.67 6.13 7.96
CA SER A 40 2.08 5.84 7.72
C SER A 40 2.96 7.07 7.88
N ALA A 41 2.47 8.25 7.46
CA ALA A 41 3.18 9.51 7.64
C ALA A 41 3.35 9.88 9.12
N ILE A 42 2.28 9.80 9.91
CA ILE A 42 2.32 10.12 11.34
C ILE A 42 3.25 9.16 12.07
N GLU A 43 3.16 7.86 11.78
CA GLU A 43 3.95 6.84 12.48
C GLU A 43 5.44 6.98 12.18
N LEU A 44 5.82 7.17 10.91
CA LEU A 44 7.22 7.33 10.52
C LEU A 44 7.79 8.72 10.82
N SER A 45 6.96 9.74 10.99
CA SER A 45 7.41 11.05 11.51
C SER A 45 7.98 10.98 12.92
N LYS A 46 7.65 9.94 13.69
CA LYS A 46 8.24 9.71 15.03
C LYS A 46 9.71 9.27 14.95
N VAL A 47 10.11 8.69 13.81
CA VAL A 47 11.49 8.32 13.52
C VAL A 47 12.24 9.54 12.98
N SER A 48 11.73 10.11 11.88
CA SER A 48 12.21 11.39 11.35
C SER A 48 11.13 12.08 10.53
N VAL A 49 11.13 13.41 10.52
CA VAL A 49 10.17 14.22 9.77
C VAL A 49 10.28 13.92 8.27
N GLU A 50 11.49 13.69 7.79
CA GLU A 50 11.79 13.36 6.40
C GLU A 50 11.15 12.02 6.00
N LEU A 51 11.27 10.97 6.83
CA LEU A 51 10.65 9.67 6.56
C LEU A 51 9.13 9.75 6.56
N GLY A 52 8.56 10.53 7.48
CA GLY A 52 7.12 10.83 7.48
C GLY A 52 6.65 11.47 6.17
N GLY A 53 7.40 12.45 5.66
CA GLY A 53 7.11 13.11 4.38
C GLY A 53 7.21 12.16 3.18
N ILE A 54 8.23 11.31 3.13
CA ILE A 54 8.39 10.31 2.06
C ILE A 54 7.27 9.27 2.13
N ALA A 55 6.90 8.82 3.33
CA ALA A 55 5.81 7.88 3.55
C ALA A 55 4.46 8.45 3.10
N PHE A 56 4.19 9.72 3.39
CA PHE A 56 3.00 10.42 2.91
C PHE A 56 2.95 10.42 1.38
N LEU A 57 3.98 10.96 0.74
CA LEU A 57 4.01 11.16 -0.71
C LEU A 57 3.98 9.84 -1.48
N SER A 58 4.78 8.85 -1.06
CA SER A 58 4.83 7.54 -1.73
C SER A 58 3.49 6.81 -1.70
N ASN A 59 2.78 6.84 -0.56
CA ASN A 59 1.50 6.17 -0.43
C ASN A 59 0.37 6.95 -1.14
N ILE A 60 0.42 8.29 -1.15
CA ILE A 60 -0.47 9.11 -2.00
C ILE A 60 -0.24 8.78 -3.48
N PHE A 61 1.01 8.74 -3.95
CA PHE A 61 1.30 8.42 -5.35
C PHE A 61 0.87 6.99 -5.70
N ARG A 62 1.04 6.02 -4.80
CA ARG A 62 0.51 4.67 -4.99
C ARG A 62 -1.01 4.69 -5.21
N GLU A 63 -1.76 5.42 -4.39
CA GLU A 63 -3.21 5.52 -4.53
C GLU A 63 -3.61 6.17 -5.86
N LEU A 64 -2.96 7.28 -6.24
CA LEU A 64 -3.20 7.94 -7.52
C LEU A 64 -2.89 7.03 -8.70
N LEU A 65 -1.76 6.32 -8.68
CA LEU A 65 -1.40 5.34 -9.70
C LEU A 65 -2.42 4.20 -9.76
N ALA A 66 -2.90 3.71 -8.61
CA ALA A 66 -3.93 2.68 -8.58
C ALA A 66 -5.22 3.15 -9.27
N ILE A 67 -5.69 4.38 -9.00
CA ILE A 67 -6.89 4.94 -9.63
C ILE A 67 -6.78 4.92 -11.17
N PHE A 68 -5.60 5.27 -11.72
CA PHE A 68 -5.39 5.26 -13.16
C PHE A 68 -5.19 3.85 -13.74
N LEU A 69 -4.53 2.96 -13.01
CA LEU A 69 -4.15 1.64 -13.52
C LEU A 69 -5.25 0.59 -13.37
N ILE A 70 -6.12 0.69 -12.37
CA ILE A 70 -7.18 -0.31 -12.10
C ILE A 70 -8.06 -0.58 -13.33
N PRO A 71 -8.60 0.42 -14.04
CA PRO A 71 -9.42 0.15 -15.23
C PRO A 71 -8.66 -0.60 -16.33
N ILE A 72 -7.34 -0.34 -16.44
CA ILE A 72 -6.47 -0.96 -17.44
C ILE A 72 -6.17 -2.40 -17.04
N ILE A 73 -5.79 -2.62 -15.79
CA ILE A 73 -5.44 -3.94 -15.24
C ILE A 73 -6.67 -4.86 -15.23
N ALA A 74 -7.83 -4.36 -14.81
CA ALA A 74 -9.07 -5.12 -14.79
C ALA A 74 -9.43 -5.65 -16.19
N LYS A 75 -9.24 -4.82 -17.22
CA LYS A 75 -9.57 -5.17 -18.60
C LYS A 75 -8.53 -6.08 -19.26
N LYS A 76 -7.24 -5.90 -18.97
CA LYS A 76 -6.14 -6.56 -19.70
C LYS A 76 -5.51 -7.75 -18.99
N ILE A 77 -5.58 -7.80 -17.66
CA ILE A 77 -4.89 -8.79 -16.85
C ILE A 77 -5.92 -9.58 -16.05
N GLY A 78 -6.74 -8.90 -15.25
CA GLY A 78 -7.79 -9.54 -14.48
C GLY A 78 -8.25 -8.72 -13.29
N SER A 79 -9.38 -9.13 -12.73
CA SER A 79 -10.05 -8.41 -11.65
C SER A 79 -9.30 -8.48 -10.33
N PHE A 80 -8.76 -9.64 -9.96
CA PHE A 80 -8.02 -9.80 -8.71
C PHE A 80 -6.72 -8.99 -8.71
N GLU A 81 -6.04 -8.96 -9.84
CA GLU A 81 -4.83 -8.18 -10.08
C GLU A 81 -5.13 -6.69 -9.95
N SER A 82 -6.27 -6.24 -10.46
CA SER A 82 -6.70 -4.83 -10.32
C SER A 82 -6.94 -4.44 -8.86
N VAL A 83 -7.51 -5.33 -8.04
CA VAL A 83 -7.69 -5.06 -6.60
C VAL A 83 -6.33 -5.02 -5.88
N SER A 84 -5.37 -5.86 -6.30
CA SER A 84 -4.08 -6.01 -5.60
C SER A 84 -3.25 -4.72 -5.52
N VAL A 85 -3.40 -3.80 -6.49
CA VAL A 85 -2.62 -2.56 -6.55
C VAL A 85 -3.10 -1.49 -5.58
N ALA A 86 -4.37 -1.53 -5.16
CA ALA A 86 -4.99 -0.53 -4.30
C ALA A 86 -4.47 -0.57 -2.85
N GLY A 87 -4.09 -1.74 -2.34
CA GLY A 87 -3.65 -1.84 -0.93
C GLY A 87 -4.80 -1.62 0.05
N ALA A 88 -4.56 -0.84 1.11
CA ALA A 88 -5.55 -0.53 2.15
C ALA A 88 -6.80 0.18 1.58
N THR A 89 -6.60 1.05 0.58
CA THR A 89 -7.65 1.89 0.00
C THR A 89 -8.66 1.14 -0.86
N ALA A 90 -8.41 -0.16 -1.09
CA ALA A 90 -9.33 -1.07 -1.77
C ALA A 90 -10.72 -1.16 -1.10
N MET A 91 -10.81 -0.84 0.20
CA MET A 91 -12.08 -0.89 0.94
C MET A 91 -12.87 0.42 0.90
N ASP A 92 -12.25 1.56 0.57
CA ASP A 92 -12.87 2.88 0.70
C ASP A 92 -12.60 3.79 -0.52
N SER A 93 -11.51 4.57 -0.56
CA SER A 93 -11.30 5.64 -1.54
C SER A 93 -11.17 5.12 -2.98
N VAL A 94 -10.63 3.91 -3.14
CA VAL A 94 -10.44 3.26 -4.45
C VAL A 94 -11.57 2.28 -4.80
N LEU A 95 -12.43 1.93 -3.84
CA LEU A 95 -13.54 1.00 -4.05
C LEU A 95 -14.49 1.43 -5.20
N PRO A 96 -14.88 2.72 -5.37
CA PRO A 96 -15.72 3.14 -6.50
C PRO A 96 -15.08 2.86 -7.88
N ILE A 97 -13.75 2.97 -7.98
CA ILE A 97 -13.01 2.71 -9.23
C ILE A 97 -13.00 1.22 -9.54
N ILE A 98 -12.83 0.39 -8.51
CA ILE A 98 -12.89 -1.08 -8.62
C ILE A 98 -14.28 -1.51 -9.06
N ASN A 99 -15.34 -1.00 -8.42
CA ASN A 99 -16.73 -1.33 -8.75
C ASN A 99 -17.11 -0.92 -10.17
N LYS A 100 -16.56 0.19 -10.68
CA LYS A 100 -16.80 0.63 -12.06
C LYS A 100 -16.05 -0.20 -13.10
N SER A 101 -14.92 -0.80 -12.71
CA SER A 101 -13.99 -1.47 -13.63
C SER A 101 -14.12 -2.99 -13.63
N ASN A 102 -14.88 -3.56 -12.68
CA ASN A 102 -14.97 -4.99 -12.44
C ASN A 102 -16.42 -5.47 -12.27
N PRO A 103 -16.68 -6.79 -12.40
CA PRO A 103 -17.96 -7.39 -12.02
C PRO A 103 -18.32 -7.13 -10.55
N ALA A 104 -19.63 -7.13 -10.25
CA ALA A 104 -20.15 -6.75 -8.94
C ALA A 104 -19.61 -7.62 -7.80
N GLU A 105 -19.32 -8.90 -8.07
CA GLU A 105 -18.79 -9.86 -7.09
C GLU A 105 -17.39 -9.48 -6.59
N ILE A 106 -16.64 -8.68 -7.35
CA ILE A 106 -15.29 -8.25 -6.97
C ILE A 106 -15.31 -7.21 -5.85
N SER A 107 -16.41 -6.47 -5.71
CA SER A 107 -16.56 -5.41 -4.70
C SER A 107 -16.35 -5.93 -3.27
N ILE A 108 -16.95 -7.06 -2.93
CA ILE A 108 -16.81 -7.64 -1.58
C ILE A 108 -15.40 -8.19 -1.34
N ILE A 109 -14.75 -8.70 -2.39
CA ILE A 109 -13.38 -9.20 -2.34
C ILE A 109 -12.39 -8.03 -2.15
N SER A 110 -12.65 -6.91 -2.82
CA SER A 110 -11.91 -5.66 -2.67
C SER A 110 -12.01 -5.12 -1.25
N PHE A 111 -13.24 -5.03 -0.74
CA PHE A 111 -13.50 -4.60 0.63
C PHE A 111 -12.76 -5.48 1.64
N TYR A 112 -12.87 -6.80 1.51
CA TYR A 112 -12.15 -7.74 2.38
C TYR A 112 -10.63 -7.56 2.31
N SER A 113 -10.07 -7.39 1.11
CA SER A 113 -8.62 -7.20 0.95
C SER A 113 -8.15 -5.91 1.60
N GLY A 114 -8.85 -4.80 1.38
CA GLY A 114 -8.52 -3.50 1.98
C GLY A 114 -8.67 -3.53 3.51
N LEU A 115 -9.72 -4.18 4.03
CA LEU A 115 -9.93 -4.34 5.46
C LEU A 115 -8.79 -5.10 6.13
N VAL A 116 -8.38 -6.25 5.58
CA VAL A 116 -7.27 -7.05 6.14
C VAL A 116 -5.97 -6.25 6.13
N ILE A 117 -5.67 -5.56 5.04
CA ILE A 117 -4.46 -4.71 4.95
C ILE A 117 -4.55 -3.58 5.97
N SER A 118 -5.70 -2.93 6.13
CA SER A 118 -5.90 -1.83 7.08
C SER A 118 -5.76 -2.27 8.54
N ILE A 119 -6.12 -3.51 8.89
CA ILE A 119 -5.84 -4.07 10.22
C ILE A 119 -4.33 -4.31 10.41
N ILE A 120 -3.64 -4.72 9.35
CA ILE A 120 -2.22 -5.08 9.41
C ILE A 120 -1.30 -3.85 9.45
N VAL A 121 -1.58 -2.79 8.68
CA VAL A 121 -0.70 -1.59 8.56
C VAL A 121 -0.32 -1.01 9.93
N PRO A 122 -1.26 -0.76 10.87
CA PRO A 122 -0.94 -0.17 12.18
C PRO A 122 -0.10 -1.05 13.08
N ILE A 123 -0.08 -2.36 12.84
CA ILE A 123 0.72 -3.33 13.59
C ILE A 123 2.09 -3.50 12.92
N LEU A 124 2.10 -3.56 11.59
CA LEU A 124 3.28 -3.87 10.79
C LEU A 124 4.31 -2.73 10.81
N ILE A 125 3.88 -1.46 10.68
CA ILE A 125 4.83 -0.33 10.66
C ILE A 125 5.63 -0.25 11.97
N PRO A 126 5.01 -0.23 13.18
CA PRO A 126 5.76 -0.20 14.43
C PRO A 126 6.69 -1.40 14.63
N ILE A 127 6.26 -2.59 14.21
CA ILE A 127 7.10 -3.80 14.25
C ILE A 127 8.34 -3.63 13.37
N LEU A 128 8.19 -3.11 12.16
CA LEU A 128 9.32 -2.88 11.25
C LEU A 128 10.28 -1.82 11.79
N VAL A 129 9.76 -0.72 12.33
CA VAL A 129 10.56 0.31 13.01
C VAL A 129 11.41 -0.32 14.13
N ASN A 130 10.81 -1.17 14.96
CA ASN A 130 11.52 -1.83 16.04
C ASN A 130 12.56 -2.86 15.55
N ILE A 131 12.19 -3.73 14.60
CA ILE A 131 13.08 -4.78 14.05
C ILE A 131 14.30 -4.17 13.38
N PHE A 132 14.12 -3.09 12.63
CA PHE A 132 15.21 -2.41 11.94
C PHE A 132 15.93 -1.37 12.80
N SER A 133 15.49 -1.16 14.04
CA SER A 133 16.04 -0.16 14.97
C SER A 133 16.14 1.22 14.32
N LEU A 134 15.06 1.63 13.65
CA LEU A 134 14.94 2.93 12.99
C LEU A 134 14.73 4.05 14.02
#